data_AF-A0A7Y5W445-F1
#
_entry.id   AF-A0A7Y5W445-F1
#
_cell.length_a   1.000
_cell.length_b   1.000
_cell.length_c   1.000
_cell.angle_alpha   90.00
_cell.angle_beta   90.00
_cell.angle_gamma   90.00
#
_symmetry.space_group_name_H-M   'P 1'
#
loop_
_entity.id
_entity.type
_entity.pdbx_description
1 polymer ?
#
loop_
_entity_poly.entity_id
_entity_poly.type
_entity_poly.pdbx_seq_one_letter_code
_entity_poly.pdbx_strand_id
1 'polypeptide(L)' 'MNFETRPPSYLFDVSQLRGHQQITDLYLAGLAARQGGRLATFDEHIPLGALVNVPPDIVVVIPA' A
#
# COMPACT_ATOMS: atom_id res chain seq x y z
N MET A 1 20.15 0.29 25.86
CA MET A 1 19.83 -0.64 24.75
C MET A 1 18.61 -0.08 24.06
N ASN A 2 18.80 0.59 22.92
CA ASN A 2 17.69 1.09 22.13
C ASN A 2 17.28 -0.02 21.17
N PHE A 3 16.13 -0.64 21.42
CA PHE A 3 15.50 -1.49 20.43
C PHE A 3 15.03 -0.56 19.32
N GLU A 4 15.84 -0.39 18.27
CA GLU A 4 15.38 0.12 17.00
C GLU A 4 14.16 -0.70 16.61
N THR A 5 12.97 -0.13 16.78
CA THR A 5 11.72 -0.73 16.34
C THR A 5 11.85 -0.87 14.83
N ARG A 6 12.10 -2.10 14.36
CA ARG A 6 12.05 -2.41 12.94
C ARG A 6 10.72 -1.84 12.42
N PRO A 7 10.72 -1.01 11.36
CA PRO A 7 9.47 -0.49 10.82
C PRO A 7 8.55 -1.68 10.53
N PRO A 8 7.23 -1.52 10.72
CA PRO A 8 6.29 -2.60 10.48
C PRO A 8 6.57 -3.21 9.11
N SER A 9 6.69 -4.54 9.06
CA SER A 9 6.74 -5.24 7.79
C SER A 9 5.36 -5.08 7.13
N TYR A 10 5.27 -4.24 6.11
CA TYR A 10 4.11 -4.17 5.24
C TYR A 10 4.01 -5.47 4.46
N LEU A 11 2.87 -6.15 4.58
CA LEU A 11 2.64 -7.43 3.94
C LEU A 11 1.57 -7.28 2.86
N PHE A 12 1.72 -8.08 1.81
CA PHE A 12 0.73 -8.21 0.74
C PHE A 12 -0.06 -9.50 0.99
N ASP A 13 -1.36 -9.38 1.20
CA ASP A 13 -2.25 -10.53 1.16
C ASP A 13 -2.64 -10.82 -0.30
N VAL A 14 -1.82 -11.64 -0.96
CA VAL A 14 -2.03 -12.05 -2.34
C VAL A 14 -3.32 -12.83 -2.55
N SER A 15 -3.95 -13.37 -1.50
CA SER A 15 -5.26 -14.05 -1.62
C SER A 15 -6.41 -13.08 -1.93
N GLN A 16 -6.23 -11.78 -1.64
CA GLN A 16 -7.20 -10.72 -1.91
C GLN A 16 -7.07 -10.15 -3.34
N LEU A 17 -6.05 -10.58 -4.11
CA LEU A 17 -5.88 -10.17 -5.49
C LEU A 17 -6.89 -10.88 -6.41
N ARG A 18 -7.60 -10.10 -7.21
CA ARG A 18 -8.59 -10.57 -8.19
C ARG A 18 -8.00 -10.78 -9.59
N GLY A 19 -6.81 -10.24 -9.86
CA GLY A 19 -6.15 -10.41 -11.16
C GLY A 19 -4.82 -9.66 -11.26
N HIS A 20 -4.07 -9.94 -12.33
CA HIS A 20 -2.73 -9.40 -12.53
C HIS A 20 -2.68 -7.86 -12.66
N GLN A 21 -3.78 -7.24 -13.07
CA GLN A 21 -3.89 -5.78 -13.22
C GLN A 21 -3.67 -5.06 -11.89
N GLN A 22 -4.01 -5.69 -10.77
CA GLN A 22 -3.91 -5.12 -9.42
C GLN A 22 -2.50 -5.17 -8.82
N ILE A 23 -1.58 -5.95 -9.41
CA ILE A 23 -0.25 -6.19 -8.83
C ILE A 23 0.57 -4.89 -8.80
N THR A 24 0.55 -4.14 -9.91
CA THR A 24 1.32 -2.90 -10.03
C THR A 24 0.84 -1.85 -9.03
N ASP A 25 -0.46 -1.63 -8.93
CA ASP A 25 -1.04 -0.62 -8.03
C ASP A 25 -0.75 -0.96 -6.57
N LEU A 26 -0.90 -2.25 -6.22
CA LEU A 26 -0.61 -2.72 -4.87
C LEU A 26 0.89 -2.54 -4.54
N TYR A 27 1.77 -2.89 -5.49
CA TYR A 27 3.21 -2.69 -5.32
C TYR A 27 3.57 -1.22 -5.08
N LEU A 28 2.98 -0.30 -5.85
CA LEU A 28 3.25 1.14 -5.69
C LEU A 28 2.77 1.67 -4.33
N ALA A 29 1.59 1.24 -3.87
CA ALA A 29 1.09 1.61 -2.55
C ALA A 29 1.96 1.05 -1.42
N GLY A 30 2.40 -0.22 -1.53
CA GLY A 30 3.34 -0.81 -0.56
C GLY A 30 4.73 -0.17 -0.58
N LEU A 31 5.21 0.24 -1.76
CA LEU A 31 6.46 0.99 -1.91
C LEU A 31 6.38 2.36 -1.22
N ALA A 32 5.27 3.07 -1.40
CA ALA A 32 5.01 4.34 -0.72
C ALA A 32 5.02 4.16 0.82
N ALA A 33 4.34 3.14 1.33
CA ALA A 33 4.29 2.83 2.77
C ALA A 33 5.70 2.56 3.33
N ARG A 34 6.49 1.75 2.60
CA ARG A 34 7.87 1.43 2.96
C ARG A 34 8.78 2.66 3.00
N GLN A 35 8.49 3.66 2.16
CA GLN A 35 9.26 4.90 2.10
C GLN A 35 8.76 5.98 3.08
N GLY A 36 7.69 5.71 3.85
CA GLY A 36 7.05 6.69 4.72
C GLY A 36 6.24 7.75 3.98
N GLY A 37 5.85 7.46 2.73
CA GLY A 37 5.05 8.32 1.87
C GLY A 37 3.64 7.79 1.59
N ARG A 38 2.97 8.40 0.62
CA ARG A 38 1.62 8.04 0.16
C ARG A 38 1.59 7.95 -1.36
N LEU A 39 0.74 7.08 -1.90
CA LEU A 39 0.49 6.96 -3.33
C LEU A 39 -0.61 7.94 -3.73
N ALA A 40 -0.27 8.95 -4.52
CA ALA A 40 -1.25 9.83 -5.15
C ALA A 40 -1.63 9.27 -6.53
N THR A 41 -2.92 9.12 -6.82
CA THR A 41 -3.41 8.44 -8.02
C THR A 41 -4.72 9.06 -8.52
N PHE A 42 -5.04 8.90 -9.81
CA PHE A 42 -6.37 9.18 -10.35
C PHE A 42 -7.29 7.95 -10.30
N ASP A 43 -6.77 6.79 -9.88
CA ASP A 43 -7.53 5.55 -9.81
C ASP A 43 -8.24 5.39 -8.45
N GLU A 44 -9.55 5.23 -8.49
CA GLU A 44 -10.41 5.03 -7.33
C GLU A 44 -10.47 3.56 -6.87
N HIS A 45 -9.95 2.61 -7.65
CA HIS A 45 -10.17 1.17 -7.46
C HIS A 45 -8.94 0.41 -6.97
N ILE A 46 -7.95 1.09 -6.35
CA ILE A 46 -6.79 0.42 -5.76
C ILE A 46 -7.24 -0.55 -4.65
N PRO A 47 -6.89 -1.85 -4.72
CA PRO A 47 -7.40 -2.87 -3.80
C PRO A 47 -6.64 -2.85 -2.46
N LEU A 48 -6.92 -1.84 -1.64
CA LEU A 48 -6.27 -1.63 -0.33
C LEU A 48 -6.43 -2.82 0.63
N GLY A 49 -7.47 -3.64 0.47
CA GLY A 49 -7.67 -4.84 1.30
C GLY A 49 -6.54 -5.88 1.18
N ALA A 50 -5.73 -5.83 0.13
CA ALA A 50 -4.56 -6.69 -0.04
C ALA A 50 -3.28 -6.11 0.64
N LEU A 51 -3.34 -4.92 1.26
CA LEU A 51 -2.24 -4.35 2.04
C LEU A 51 -2.51 -4.50 3.55
N VAL A 52 -1.55 -5.08 4.26
CA VAL A 52 -1.63 -5.31 5.71
C VAL A 52 -0.62 -4.42 6.43
N ASN A 53 -1.02 -3.88 7.60
CA ASN A 53 -0.23 -2.98 8.44
C ASN A 53 0.14 -1.62 7.79
N VAL A 54 -0.62 -1.16 6.80
CA VAL A 54 -0.43 0.16 6.18
C VAL A 54 -1.29 1.23 6.85
N PRO A 55 -0.87 2.51 6.83
CA PRO A 55 -1.73 3.62 7.23
C PRO A 55 -3.03 3.66 6.39
N PRO A 56 -4.17 4.08 6.97
CA PRO A 56 -5.44 4.15 6.25
C PRO A 56 -5.46 5.20 5.14
N ASP A 57 -4.56 6.18 5.16
CA ASP A 57 -4.41 7.23 4.16
C ASP A 57 -3.27 6.94 3.15
N ILE A 58 -2.88 5.67 3.00
CA ILE A 58 -1.78 5.28 2.11
C ILE A 58 -2.02 5.65 0.65
N VAL A 59 -3.30 5.72 0.22
CA VAL A 59 -3.71 6.16 -1.11
C VAL A 59 -4.47 7.48 -1.00
N VAL A 60 -4.10 8.43 -1.84
CA VAL A 60 -4.77 9.71 -2.02
C VAL A 60 -5.28 9.79 -3.45
N VAL A 61 -6.60 9.83 -3.62
CA VAL A 61 -7.22 10.03 -4.93
C VAL A 61 -7.16 11.52 -5.28
N ILE A 62 -6.57 11.83 -6.43
CA ILE A 62 -6.57 13.17 -7.02
C ILE A 62 -7.82 13.28 -7.90
N PRO A 63 -8.69 14.28 -7.66
CA PRO A 63 -9.84 14.51 -8.53
C PRO A 63 -9.36 14.90 -9.94
N ALA A 64 -10.07 14.38 -10.95
CA ALA A 64 -9.83 14.68 -12.36
C ALA A 64 -10.28 16.10 -12.75
#